data_AF-A0A3D1E6U1-F1
#
_entry.id   AF-A0A3D1E6U1-F1
#
_cell.length_a   1.000
_cell.length_b   1.000
_cell.length_c   1.000
_cell.angle_alpha   90.00
_cell.angle_beta   90.00
_cell.angle_gamma   90.00
#
_symmetry.space_group_name_H-M   'P 1'
#
loop_
_entity.id
_entity.type
_entity.pdbx_description
1 polymer ?
#
loop_
_entity_poly.entity_id
_entity_poly.type
_entity_poly.pdbx_seq_one_letter_code
_entity_poly.pdbx_strand_id
1 'polypeptide(L)' 'MKVQDIAQLLDQLAPLEIAADFDNTGLLVGDPDASVEKILV' A
#
# COMPACT_ATOMS: atom_id res chain seq x y z
N MET A 1 10.46 7.04 -5.84
CA MET A 1 9.09 6.62 -5.53
C MET A 1 9.07 6.26 -4.05
N LYS A 2 8.15 6.84 -3.29
CA LYS A 2 7.95 6.56 -1.88
C LYS A 2 6.97 5.40 -1.70
N VAL A 3 6.94 4.81 -0.50
CA VAL A 3 5.97 3.76 -0.15
C VAL A 3 4.53 4.22 -0.43
N GLN A 4 4.18 5.46 -0.08
CA GLN A 4 2.84 6.01 -0.33
C GLN A 4 2.49 6.13 -1.82
N ASP A 5 3.46 6.40 -2.70
CA ASP A 5 3.22 6.52 -4.14
C ASP A 5 2.84 5.13 -4.72
N ILE A 6 3.48 4.07 -4.21
CA ILE A 6 3.16 2.68 -4.57
C ILE A 6 1.80 2.29 -4.01
N ALA A 7 1.51 2.64 -2.76
CA ALA A 7 0.22 2.35 -2.13
C ALA A 7 -0.94 3.00 -2.90
N GLN A 8 -0.77 4.25 -3.36
CA GLN A 8 -1.76 4.91 -4.22
C GLN A 8 -1.96 4.21 -5.57
N LEU A 9 -0.89 3.72 -6.18
CA LEU A 9 -1.00 2.93 -7.41
C LEU A 9 -1.75 1.62 -7.17
N LEU A 10 -1.47 0.95 -6.06
CA LEU A 10 -2.16 -0.28 -5.68
C LEU A 10 -3.65 -0.02 -5.41
N ASP A 11 -3.99 1.07 -4.73
CA ASP A 11 -5.38 1.46 -4.44
C ASP A 11 -6.18 1.76 -5.73
N GLN A 12 -5.54 2.27 -6.79
CA GLN A 12 -6.19 2.45 -8.09
C GLN A 12 -6.53 1.11 -8.79
N LEU A 13 -5.74 0.06 -8.53
CA LEU A 13 -5.91 -1.26 -9.15
C LEU A 13 -6.74 -2.22 -8.29
N ALA A 14 -6.63 -2.08 -6.98
CA ALA A 14 -7.28 -2.87 -5.94
C ALA A 14 -7.65 -1.91 -4.78
N PRO A 15 -8.79 -1.21 -4.89
CA PRO A 15 -9.20 -0.21 -3.91
C PRO A 15 -9.31 -0.79 -2.49
N LEU A 16 -8.86 -0.02 -1.50
CA LEU A 16 -9.02 -0.41 -0.10
C LEU A 16 -10.50 -0.47 0.31
N GLU A 17 -11.38 0.31 -0.34
CA GLU A 17 -12.81 0.37 -0.01
C GLU A 17 -13.56 -0.95 -0.24
N ILE A 18 -13.03 -1.85 -1.09
CA ILE A 18 -13.65 -3.15 -1.36
C ILE A 18 -13.16 -4.24 -0.40
N ALA A 19 -12.25 -3.91 0.53
CA ALA A 19 -11.82 -4.82 1.58
C ALA A 19 -13.00 -5.16 2.51
N ALA A 20 -13.05 -6.38 3.01
CA ALA A 20 -14.07 -6.77 3.98
C ALA A 20 -13.83 -6.05 5.32
N ASP A 21 -14.90 -5.79 6.07
CA ASP A 21 -14.84 -5.04 7.33
C ASP A 21 -13.87 -5.64 8.39
N PHE A 22 -13.55 -6.92 8.28
CA PHE A 22 -12.65 -7.63 9.19
C PHE A 22 -11.21 -7.71 8.68
N ASP A 23 -10.92 -7.20 7.48
CA ASP A 23 -9.59 -7.28 6.87
C ASP A 23 -8.64 -6.19 7.39
N ASN A 24 -7.34 -6.46 7.36
CA ASN A 24 -6.30 -5.54 7.80
C ASN A 24 -5.30 -5.32 6.65
N THR A 25 -5.61 -4.35 5.80
CA THR A 25 -4.91 -4.08 4.53
C THR A 25 -4.26 -2.69 4.51
N GLY A 26 -3.52 -2.40 3.44
CA GLY A 26 -2.74 -1.18 3.29
C GLY A 26 -1.33 -1.29 3.88
N LEU A 27 -0.78 -0.17 4.35
CA LEU A 27 0.54 -0.15 4.98
C LEU A 27 0.44 -0.57 6.46
N LEU A 28 0.78 -1.83 6.75
CA LEU A 28 0.64 -2.38 8.11
C LEU A 28 1.77 -1.97 9.06
N VAL A 29 3.00 -1.91 8.54
CA VAL A 29 4.20 -1.53 9.30
C VAL A 29 5.16 -0.84 8.33
N GLY A 30 5.72 0.30 8.73
CA GLY A 30 6.74 1.00 7.98
C GLY A 30 6.55 2.50 7.97
N ASP A 31 7.29 3.17 7.07
CA ASP A 31 7.25 4.62 6.88
C ASP A 31 6.72 4.93 5.47
N PRO A 32 5.59 5.65 5.33
CA PRO A 32 5.03 6.03 4.03
C PRO A 32 5.98 6.92 3.20
N ASP A 33 6.88 7.65 3.85
CA ASP A 33 7.82 8.56 3.20
C ASP A 33 9.15 7.90 2.78
N ALA A 34 9.37 6.64 3.17
CA ALA A 34 10.58 5.91 2.82
C ALA A 34 10.72 5.70 1.30
N SER A 35 11.94 5.87 0.79
CA SER A 35 12.27 5.59 -0.61
C SER A 35 12.32 4.09 -0.88
N VAL A 36 11.67 3.64 -1.95
CA VAL A 36 11.65 2.23 -2.34
C VAL A 36 12.55 1.99 -3.55
N GLU A 37 13.44 0.99 -3.44
CA GLU A 37 14.34 0.57 -4.52
C GLU A 37 13.95 -0.77 -5.15
N LYS A 38 13.35 -1.67 -4.36
CA LYS A 38 12.95 -3.01 -4.77
C LYS A 38 11.66 -3.41 -4.06
N ILE A 39 10.90 -4.27 -4.71
CA ILE A 39 9.66 -4.84 -4.19
C ILE A 39 9.82 -6.37 -4.19
N LEU A 40 9.41 -7.01 -3.10
CA LEU A 40 9.28 -8.46 -2.99
C LEU A 40 7.82 -8.78 -2.73
N VAL A 41 7.28 -9.76 -3.48
CA VAL A 41 5.88 -10.21 -3.43
C VAL A 41 5.85 -11.68 -3.06
#